data_AF-A0A6B3F4D6-F1
#
_entry.id   AF-A0A6B3F4D6-F1
#
_cell.length_a   1.000
_cell.length_b   1.000
_cell.length_c   1.000
_cell.angle_alpha   90.00
_cell.angle_beta   90.00
_cell.angle_gamma   90.00
#
_symmetry.space_group_name_H-M   'P 1'
#
loop_
_entity.id
_entity.type
_entity.pdbx_description
1 polymer ?
#
loop_
_entity_poly.entity_id
_entity_poly.type
_entity_poly.pdbx_seq_one_letter_code
_entity_poly.pdbx_strand_id
1 'polypeptide(L)'
;TYTPDRQYGYMASDGLGLVDLAAVNSHQLLALERQYTAGLGNAIKVVEIELRGAGDVTEKESLFRLPPESFAEATTLLDLAACPAG
;
A
#
# COMPACT_ATOMS: atom_id res chain seq x y z
N THR A 1 -15.02 7.24 -23.82
CA THR A 1 -14.56 8.00 -22.64
C THR A 1 -14.35 6.99 -21.53
N TYR A 2 -13.26 7.09 -20.78
CA TYR A 2 -13.01 6.22 -19.62
C TYR A 2 -13.64 6.84 -18.38
N THR A 3 -14.32 6.02 -17.57
CA THR A 3 -14.87 6.40 -16.27
C THR A 3 -14.35 5.41 -15.23
N PRO A 4 -13.67 5.87 -14.16
CA PRO A 4 -13.28 5.00 -13.04
C PRO A 4 -14.52 4.37 -12.39
N ASP A 5 -14.42 3.11 -11.97
CA ASP A 5 -15.49 2.43 -11.23
C ASP A 5 -15.49 2.87 -9.75
N ARG A 6 -14.53 2.37 -8.96
CA ARG A 6 -14.36 2.71 -7.55
C ARG A 6 -12.95 3.22 -7.27
N GLN A 7 -12.84 4.02 -6.21
CA GLN A 7 -11.56 4.47 -5.65
C GLN A 7 -11.38 3.83 -4.27
N TYR A 8 -10.14 3.47 -3.94
CA TYR A 8 -9.79 2.84 -2.68
C TYR A 8 -8.68 3.63 -1.99
N GLY A 9 -8.79 3.81 -0.68
CA GLY A 9 -7.72 4.38 0.14
C GLY A 9 -6.69 3.31 0.52
N TYR A 10 -5.41 3.67 0.51
CA TYR A 10 -4.33 2.81 1.01
C TYR A 10 -3.40 3.62 1.94
N MET A 11 -3.05 3.03 3.08
CA MET A 11 -2.05 3.58 4.00
C MET A 11 -0.81 2.72 3.93
N ALA A 12 0.31 3.31 3.50
CA ALA A 12 1.59 2.63 3.54
C ALA A 12 2.01 2.31 4.98
N SER A 13 2.88 1.30 5.15
CA SER A 13 3.42 0.94 6.46
C SER A 13 4.03 2.15 7.17
N ASP A 14 3.98 2.18 8.51
CA ASP A 14 4.47 3.31 9.32
C ASP A 14 5.89 3.78 8.92
N GLY A 15 5.96 5.04 8.47
CA GLY A 15 7.20 5.69 8.03
C GLY A 15 7.63 5.40 6.59
N LEU A 16 7.01 4.42 5.92
CA LEU A 16 7.31 4.09 4.53
C LEU A 16 6.44 4.89 3.55
N GLY A 17 7.02 5.18 2.39
CA GLY A 17 6.29 5.70 1.24
C GLY A 17 6.02 4.62 0.21
N LEU A 18 4.86 4.68 -0.43
CA LEU A 18 4.56 3.91 -1.63
C LEU A 18 5.46 4.39 -2.78
N VAL A 19 6.15 3.46 -3.44
CA VAL A 19 7.09 3.73 -4.54
C VAL A 19 6.53 3.27 -5.87
N ASP A 20 5.96 2.07 -5.90
CA ASP A 20 5.45 1.44 -7.10
C ASP A 20 4.26 0.53 -6.77
N LEU A 21 3.40 0.29 -7.75
CA LEU A 21 2.17 -0.48 -7.60
C LEU A 21 1.90 -1.29 -8.87
N ALA A 22 1.71 -2.60 -8.72
CA ALA A 22 1.39 -3.52 -9.81
C ALA A 22 0.11 -4.28 -9.52
N ALA A 23 -0.77 -4.40 -10.51
CA ALA A 23 -1.97 -5.22 -10.39
C ALA A 23 -1.64 -6.71 -10.62
N VAL A 24 -1.99 -7.56 -9.66
CA VAL A 24 -1.94 -9.02 -9.81
C VAL A 24 -3.25 -9.50 -10.45
N ASN A 25 -4.37 -8.97 -9.95
CA ASN A 25 -5.71 -9.17 -10.50
C ASN A 25 -6.61 -7.99 -10.10
N SER A 26 -7.93 -8.10 -10.32
CA SER A 26 -8.90 -7.03 -10.05
C SER A 26 -9.03 -6.61 -8.58
N HIS A 27 -8.56 -7.42 -7.64
CA HIS A 27 -8.69 -7.16 -6.21
C HIS A 27 -7.36 -7.17 -5.46
N GLN A 28 -6.28 -7.59 -6.11
CA GLN A 28 -4.99 -7.78 -5.46
C GLN A 28 -3.92 -6.96 -6.16
N LEU A 29 -3.19 -6.18 -5.39
CA LEU A 29 -2.06 -5.38 -5.85
C LEU A 29 -0.79 -5.78 -5.11
N LEU A 30 0.36 -5.61 -5.76
CA LEU A 30 1.66 -5.60 -5.12
C LEU A 30 2.15 -4.17 -5.05
N ALA A 31 2.55 -3.74 -3.86
CA ALA A 31 3.19 -2.45 -3.65
C ALA A 31 4.65 -2.64 -3.26
N LEU A 32 5.49 -1.75 -3.80
CA LEU A 32 6.84 -1.54 -3.30
C LEU A 32 6.81 -0.33 -2.37
N GLU A 33 7.19 -0.54 -1.12
CA GLU A 33 7.31 0.50 -0.13
C GLU A 33 8.76 0.74 0.23
N ARG A 34 9.16 2.01 0.41
CA ARG A 34 10.51 2.31 0.89
C ARG A 34 10.55 3.44 1.89
N GLN A 35 11.57 3.39 2.74
CA GLN A 35 12.06 4.53 3.50
C GLN A 35 13.58 4.46 3.61
N TYR A 36 14.18 5.62 3.83
CA TYR A 36 15.54 5.75 4.31
C TYR A 36 15.53 6.60 5.57
N THR A 37 16.13 6.09 6.63
CA THR A 37 16.35 6.83 7.86
C THR A 37 17.84 6.86 8.16
N ALA A 38 18.40 8.06 8.27
CA ALA A 38 19.82 8.23 8.60
C ALA A 38 20.16 7.52 9.91
N GLY A 39 21.19 6.67 9.90
CA GLY A 39 21.61 5.86 11.05
C GLY A 39 20.86 4.55 11.25
N LEU A 40 19.70 4.34 10.58
CA LEU A 40 18.95 3.07 10.60
C LEU A 40 19.00 2.33 9.27
N GLY A 41 19.26 3.03 8.16
CA GLY A 41 19.41 2.45 6.82
C GLY A 41 18.11 2.48 6.02
N ASN A 42 18.03 1.59 5.03
CA ASN A 42 16.86 1.44 4.16
C ASN A 42 15.90 0.41 4.75
N ALA A 43 14.60 0.63 4.60
CA ALA A 43 13.62 -0.46 4.57
C ALA A 43 12.99 -0.48 3.18
N ILE A 44 12.91 -1.66 2.58
CA ILE A 44 12.36 -1.85 1.24
C ILE A 44 11.47 -3.08 1.30
N LYS A 45 10.16 -2.86 1.31
CA LYS A 45 9.17 -3.92 1.50
C LYS A 45 8.37 -4.15 0.24
N VAL A 46 8.17 -5.42 -0.09
CA VAL A 46 7.13 -5.86 -1.02
C VAL A 46 5.92 -6.25 -0.18
N VAL A 47 4.80 -5.57 -0.44
CA VAL A 47 3.55 -5.79 0.29
C VAL A 47 2.45 -6.17 -0.68
N GLU A 48 1.57 -7.05 -0.24
CA GLU A 48 0.32 -7.38 -0.92
C GLU A 48 -0.79 -6.49 -0.36
N ILE A 49 -1.59 -5.90 -1.25
CA ILE A 49 -2.77 -5.11 -0.91
C ILE A 49 -4.02 -5.85 -1.40
N GLU A 50 -4.98 -6.07 -0.51
CA GLU A 50 -6.29 -6.66 -0.81
C GLU A 50 -7.36 -5.56 -0.83
N LEU A 51 -8.09 -5.48 -1.94
CA LEU A 51 -9.16 -4.50 -2.15
C LEU A 51 -10.53 -5.03 -1.73
N ARG A 52 -10.70 -6.35 -1.56
CA ARG A 52 -11.92 -6.92 -0.97
C ARG A 52 -12.06 -6.44 0.46
N GLY A 53 -13.19 -5.81 0.75
CA GLY A 53 -13.46 -5.25 2.07
C GLY A 53 -12.97 -3.82 2.25
N ALA A 54 -12.15 -3.30 1.34
CA ALA A 54 -11.79 -1.88 1.33
C ALA A 54 -13.03 -1.01 1.05
N GLY A 55 -13.14 0.10 1.77
CA GLY A 55 -14.20 1.07 1.56
C GLY A 55 -14.05 1.80 0.23
N ASP A 56 -15.17 2.00 -0.48
CA ASP A 56 -15.19 2.89 -1.64
C ASP A 56 -15.11 4.35 -1.18
N VAL A 57 -14.05 5.04 -1.61
CA VAL A 57 -13.76 6.42 -1.26
C VAL A 57 -14.03 7.40 -2.40
N THR A 58 -14.70 6.98 -3.49
CA THR A 58 -14.94 7.80 -4.69
C THR A 58 -15.59 9.16 -4.37
N GLU A 59 -16.57 9.17 -3.46
CA GLU A 59 -17.33 10.37 -3.07
C GLU A 59 -16.72 11.10 -1.85
N LYS A 60 -15.53 10.69 -1.39
CA LYS A 60 -14.90 11.29 -0.21
C LYS A 60 -14.01 12.45 -0.66
N GLU A 61 -14.39 13.66 -0.25
CA GLU A 61 -13.56 14.86 -0.44
C GLU A 61 -12.23 14.80 0.32
N SER A 62 -12.15 13.98 1.38
CA SER A 62 -10.94 13.80 2.18
C SER A 62 -10.87 12.39 2.78
N LEU A 63 -9.66 11.84 2.80
CA LEU A 63 -9.34 10.60 3.52
C LEU A 63 -8.97 10.86 4.99
N PHE A 64 -8.84 12.12 5.39
CA PHE A 64 -8.44 12.48 6.75
C PHE A 64 -9.52 12.06 7.77
N ARG A 65 -9.09 11.44 8.87
CA ARG A 65 -9.97 10.89 9.94
C ARG A 65 -10.95 9.79 9.49
N LEU A 66 -10.82 9.25 8.27
CA LEU A 66 -11.49 7.99 7.99
C LEU A 66 -10.96 6.91 8.92
N PRO A 67 -11.83 6.02 9.41
CA PRO A 67 -11.39 4.97 10.31
C PRO A 67 -10.56 3.92 9.53
N PRO A 68 -9.62 3.22 10.17
CA PRO A 68 -8.66 2.34 9.48
C PRO A 68 -9.30 1.29 8.56
N GLU A 69 -10.49 0.77 8.92
CA GLU A 69 -11.27 -0.17 8.12
C GLU A 69 -11.78 0.39 6.79
N SER A 70 -11.66 1.70 6.56
CA SER A 70 -11.99 2.31 5.26
C SER A 70 -10.88 2.16 4.24
N PHE A 71 -9.67 1.76 4.66
CA PHE A 71 -8.50 1.60 3.82
C PHE A 71 -8.28 0.12 3.46
N ALA A 72 -7.64 -0.12 2.33
CA ALA A 72 -7.26 -1.46 1.89
C ALA A 72 -6.29 -2.11 2.88
N GLU A 73 -6.52 -3.38 3.17
CA GLU A 73 -5.63 -4.16 4.02
C GLU A 73 -4.34 -4.49 3.27
N ALA A 74 -3.21 -4.51 3.99
CA ALA A 74 -1.94 -4.91 3.43
C ALA A 74 -1.17 -5.88 4.31
N THR A 75 -0.49 -6.81 3.65
CA THR A 75 0.36 -7.82 4.27
C THR A 75 1.77 -7.72 3.69
N THR A 76 2.79 -7.62 4.55
CA THR A 76 4.19 -7.67 4.09
C THR A 76 4.53 -9.08 3.63
N LEU A 77 4.96 -9.21 2.37
CA LEU A 77 5.44 -10.47 1.80
C LEU A 77 6.94 -10.65 2.00
N LEU A 78 7.70 -9.56 1.83
CA LEU A 78 9.16 -9.60 1.86
C LEU A 78 9.72 -8.24 2.29
N ASP A 79 10.75 -8.26 3.14
CA ASP A 79 11.61 -7.11 3.39
C ASP A 79 12.99 -7.36 2.77
N LEU A 80 13.30 -6.63 1.70
CA LEU A 80 14.57 -6.75 0.99
C LEU A 80 15.75 -6.28 1.82
N ALA A 81 15.54 -5.44 2.84
CA ALA A 81 16.60 -5.04 3.76
C ALA A 81 16.99 -6.17 4.72
N ALA A 82 16.11 -7.16 4.92
CA ALA A 82 16.36 -8.35 5.75
C ALA A 82 16.85 -9.56 4.93
N CYS A 83 17.07 -9.42 3.62
CA CYS A 83 17.59 -10.50 2.80
C CYS A 83 19.02 -10.89 3.22
N PRO A 84 19.31 -12.18 3.43
CA PRO A 84 20.67 -12.63 3.68
C PRO A 84 21.56 -12.32 2.47
N ALA A 85 22.87 -12.15 2.73
CA ALA A 85 23.85 -12.08 1.66
C ALA A 85 23.79 -13.37 0.82
N GLY A 86 23.81 -13.20 -0.51
CA GLY A 86 23.82 -14.31 -1.47
C GLY A 86 25.16 -15.03 -1.55
#